data_AF-A0A925FSQ1-F1
#
_entry.id   AF-A0A925FSQ1-F1
#
_cell.length_a   1.000
_cell.length_b   1.000
_cell.length_c   1.000
_cell.angle_alpha   90.00
_cell.angle_beta   90.00
_cell.angle_gamma   90.00
#
_symmetry.space_group_name_H-M   'P 1'
#
loop_
_entity.id
_entity.type
_entity.pdbx_description
1 polymer ?
#
loop_
_entity_poly.entity_id
_entity_poly.type
_entity_poly.pdbx_seq_one_letter_code
_entity_poly.pdbx_strand_id
1 'polypeptide(L)' 'MNSFQENSCPKCHYAKMKTWDELTAEQQMLAERLPGSAEYTQTERKKHRFCERCWFEDKEFEGMLT' A
#
# COMPACT_ATOMS: atom_id res chain seq x y z
N MET A 1 14.03 21.21 4.44
CA MET A 1 14.83 19.99 4.18
C MET A 1 13.85 18.92 3.71
N ASN A 2 14.00 18.46 2.47
CA ASN A 2 12.95 17.75 1.72
C ASN A 2 12.62 16.36 2.25
N SER A 3 11.32 16.14 2.46
CA SER A 3 10.61 14.94 2.93
C SER A 3 10.61 13.76 1.92
N PHE A 4 11.77 13.32 1.44
CA PHE A 4 11.85 12.24 0.43
C PHE A 4 11.67 10.81 0.99
N GLN A 5 11.44 10.64 2.28
CA GLN A 5 11.27 9.32 2.91
C GLN A 5 9.81 8.87 3.11
N GLU A 6 8.83 9.77 3.01
CA GLU A 6 7.43 9.47 3.42
C GLU A 6 6.67 8.51 2.48
N ASN A 7 7.21 8.25 1.29
CA ASN A 7 6.58 7.37 0.29
C ASN A 7 7.37 6.09 0.00
N SER A 8 8.54 5.90 0.60
CA SER A 8 9.31 4.67 0.44
C SER A 8 8.75 3.57 1.34
N CYS A 9 8.74 2.34 0.86
CA CYS A 9 8.28 1.21 1.65
C CYS A 9 9.11 1.09 2.95
N PRO A 10 8.49 1.11 4.13
CA PRO A 10 9.22 1.02 5.39
C PRO A 10 9.83 -0.37 5.64
N LYS A 11 9.39 -1.39 4.89
CA LYS A 11 9.90 -2.77 5.01
C LYS A 11 11.10 -3.06 4.12
N CYS A 12 11.06 -2.62 2.86
CA CYS A 12 12.12 -2.93 1.90
C CYS A 12 12.97 -1.72 1.53
N HIS A 13 12.49 -0.49 1.72
CA HIS A 13 13.17 0.77 1.34
C HIS A 13 13.55 0.92 -0.14
N TYR A 14 13.24 -0.06 -1.00
CA TYR A 14 13.65 -0.09 -2.41
C TYR A 14 12.56 0.34 -3.39
N ALA A 15 11.30 0.37 -2.96
CA ALA A 15 10.16 0.73 -3.80
C ALA A 15 9.22 1.66 -3.06
N LYS A 16 8.45 2.44 -3.80
CA LYS A 16 7.43 3.31 -3.22
C LYS A 16 6.20 2.52 -2.80
N MET A 17 5.47 3.08 -1.86
CA MET A 17 4.14 2.64 -1.48
C MET A 17 3.13 3.24 -2.46
N LYS A 18 2.23 2.41 -3.00
CA LYS A 18 1.19 2.79 -3.95
C LYS A 18 -0.19 2.61 -3.33
N THR A 19 -1.09 3.54 -3.56
CA THR A 19 -2.52 3.38 -3.27
C THR A 19 -3.14 2.34 -4.20
N TRP A 20 -4.34 1.86 -3.88
CA TRP A 20 -5.03 0.86 -4.69
C TRP A 20 -5.22 1.28 -6.16
N ASP A 21 -5.55 2.55 -6.40
CA ASP A 21 -5.79 3.08 -7.75
C ASP A 21 -4.51 3.25 -8.57
N GLU A 22 -3.34 3.28 -7.91
CA GLU A 22 -2.02 3.31 -8.57
C GLU A 22 -1.50 1.92 -8.94
N LEU A 23 -2.16 0.85 -8.47
CA LEU A 23 -1.83 -0.53 -8.83
C LEU A 23 -2.41 -0.87 -10.21
N THR A 24 -1.66 -1.61 -11.01
CA THR A 24 -2.20 -2.24 -12.23
C THR A 24 -3.22 -3.32 -11.88
N ALA A 25 -4.04 -3.74 -12.84
CA ALA A 25 -5.02 -4.82 -12.62
C ALA A 25 -4.36 -6.12 -12.11
N GLU A 26 -3.18 -6.48 -12.64
CA GLU A 26 -2.40 -7.63 -12.15
C GLU A 26 -1.93 -7.42 -10.70
N GLN A 27 -1.46 -6.22 -10.38
CA GLN A 27 -1.02 -5.88 -9.03
C GLN A 27 -2.18 -5.88 -8.03
N GLN A 28 -3.37 -5.44 -8.44
CA GLN A 28 -4.59 -5.53 -7.62
C GLN A 28 -4.95 -7.00 -7.34
N MET A 29 -4.91 -7.88 -8.35
CA MET A 29 -5.14 -9.31 -8.15
C MET A 29 -4.13 -9.95 -7.18
N LEU A 30 -2.87 -9.49 -7.19
CA LEU A 30 -1.87 -9.92 -6.21
C LEU A 30 -2.17 -9.36 -4.82
N ALA A 31 -2.55 -8.09 -4.71
CA ALA A 31 -2.94 -7.46 -3.46
C ALA A 31 -4.13 -8.19 -2.81
N GLU A 32 -5.13 -8.64 -3.59
CA GLU A 32 -6.27 -9.43 -3.09
C GLU A 32 -5.87 -10.75 -2.42
N ARG A 33 -4.70 -11.31 -2.76
CA ARG A 33 -4.20 -12.57 -2.20
C ARG A 33 -3.31 -12.37 -0.97
N LEU A 34 -3.00 -11.13 -0.59
CA LEU A 34 -2.21 -10.86 0.61
C LEU A 34 -3.00 -11.16 1.89
N PRO A 35 -2.32 -11.45 3.01
CA PRO A 35 -2.99 -11.76 4.28
C PRO A 35 -4.02 -10.73 4.74
N GLY A 36 -3.86 -9.45 4.35
CA GLY A 36 -4.83 -8.40 4.64
C GLY A 36 -6.24 -8.68 4.10
N SER A 37 -6.43 -9.53 3.08
CA SER A 37 -7.76 -9.90 2.61
C SER A 37 -8.56 -10.78 3.58
N ALA A 38 -7.89 -11.43 4.53
CA ALA A 38 -8.56 -12.15 5.61
C ALA A 38 -9.00 -11.22 6.75
N GLU A 39 -8.36 -10.05 6.88
CA GLU A 39 -8.57 -9.11 7.98
C GLU A 39 -9.45 -7.91 7.59
N TYR A 40 -9.44 -7.52 6.31
CA TYR A 40 -10.09 -6.32 5.81
C TYR A 40 -10.88 -6.59 4.53
N THR A 41 -12.03 -5.93 4.39
CA THR A 41 -12.82 -5.90 3.16
C THR A 41 -12.07 -5.15 2.05
N GLN A 42 -12.42 -5.41 0.79
CA GLN A 42 -11.82 -4.70 -0.35
C GLN A 42 -11.98 -3.18 -0.23
N THR A 43 -13.12 -2.70 0.28
CA THR A 43 -13.39 -1.27 0.49
C THR A 43 -12.45 -0.64 1.52
N GLU A 44 -12.15 -1.35 2.62
CA GLU A 44 -11.18 -0.89 3.61
C GLU A 44 -9.77 -0.87 3.03
N ARG A 45 -9.40 -1.94 2.32
CA ARG A 45 -8.07 -2.08 1.70
C ARG A 45 -7.79 -1.07 0.58
N LYS A 46 -8.82 -0.49 -0.03
CA LYS A 46 -8.65 0.65 -0.96
C LYS A 46 -8.04 1.89 -0.28
N LYS A 47 -8.14 1.99 1.05
CA LYS A 47 -7.51 3.06 1.83
C LYS A 47 -6.05 2.74 2.19
N HIS A 48 -5.62 1.50 2.05
CA HIS A 48 -4.26 1.08 2.38
C HIS A 48 -3.28 1.43 1.25
N ARG A 49 -1.98 1.39 1.56
CA ARG A 49 -0.93 1.43 0.53
C ARG A 49 -0.17 0.11 0.46
N PHE A 50 0.34 -0.20 -0.73
CA PHE A 50 0.99 -1.45 -1.06
C PHE A 50 2.38 -1.20 -1.65
N CYS A 51 3.38 -1.94 -1.19
CA CYS A 51 4.66 -1.98 -1.85
C CYS A 51 4.61 -2.93 -3.05
N GLU A 52 4.87 -2.43 -4.26
CA GLU A 52 4.87 -3.25 -5.47
C GLU A 52 6.01 -4.30 -5.55
N ARG A 53 6.99 -4.21 -4.64
CA ARG A 53 8.14 -5.12 -4.61
C ARG A 53 8.00 -6.21 -3.55
N CYS A 54 7.72 -5.83 -2.32
CA CYS A 54 7.69 -6.76 -1.19
C CYS A 54 6.29 -7.04 -0.66
N TRP A 55 5.27 -6.41 -1.25
CA TRP A 55 3.87 -6.54 -0.89
C TRP A 55 3.57 -6.27 0.58
N PHE A 56 4.38 -5.42 1.20
CA PHE A 56 4.02 -4.81 2.47
C PHE A 56 2.76 -3.97 2.28
N GLU A 57 1.79 -4.19 3.15
CA GLU A 57 0.52 -3.47 3.19
C GLU A 57 0.54 -2.54 4.41
N ASP A 58 0.52 -1.24 4.13
CA ASP A 58 0.46 -0.18 5.11
C ASP A 58 -1.01 0.18 5.34
N LYS A 59 -1.51 -0.28 6.49
CA LYS A 59 -2.90 -0.15 6.95
C LYS A 59 -3.18 1.24 7.52
N GLU A 60 -2.13 2.03 7.82
CA GLU A 60 -2.22 3.32 8.52
C GLU A 60 -2.23 4.52 7.56
N PHE A 61 -2.40 4.31 6.26
CA PHE A 61 -2.62 5.42 5.33
C PHE A 61 -4.05 5.98 5.46
N GLU A 62 -4.38 6.47 6.65
CA GLU A 62 -5.40 7.49 6.77
C GLU A 62 -4.79 8.75 6.15
N GLY A 63 -5.17 9.05 4.90
CA GLY A 63 -4.78 10.28 4.22
C GLY A 63 -4.94 11.44 5.20
N MET A 64 -3.79 11.96 5.63
CA MET A 64 -3.66 12.95 6.70
C MET A 64 -4.65 14.08 6.42
N LEU A 65 -5.77 14.09 7.15
CA LEU A 65 -6.66 15.23 7.27
C LEU A 65 -5.89 16.31 8.05
N THR A 66 -5.05 17.07 7.35
CA THR A 66 -4.58 18.40 7.76
C THR A 66 -4.37 19.27 6.53
#